data_AF-A0A437PMP4-F1
#
_entry.id   AF-A0A437PMP4-F1
#
_cell.length_a   1.000
_cell.length_b   1.000
_cell.length_c   1.000
_cell.angle_alpha   90.00
_cell.angle_beta   90.00
_cell.angle_gamma   90.00
#
_symmetry.space_group_name_H-M   'P 1'
#
loop_
_entity.id
_entity.type
_entity.pdbx_description
1 polymer ?
#
loop_
_entity_poly.entity_id
_entity_poly.type
_entity_poly.pdbx_seq_one_letter_code
_entity_poly.pdbx_strand_id
1 'polypeptide(L)'
;MKKYILGIGLFCLVSACQDAKEKAFDTLNQEVMELHDKIMPKSEQLSNYKSKLDSLAKGPDSVHIKKLQIALDKADQSMMDWMHNFSLDSLDKMDLKNKLAYLSEQITALKNIDQLTDSTLHASKKYIK
;
A
#
# COMPACT_ATOMS: atom_id res chain seq x y z
N MET A 1 42.62 -42.09 -33.65
CA MET A 1 42.70 -40.64 -33.39
C MET A 1 41.41 -39.95 -33.81
N LYS A 2 40.54 -39.58 -32.87
CA LYS A 2 39.93 -38.25 -32.74
C LYS A 2 38.93 -38.30 -31.58
N LYS A 3 39.14 -37.37 -30.65
CA LYS A 3 38.53 -37.30 -29.33
C LYS A 3 37.15 -36.66 -29.47
N TYR A 4 36.09 -37.32 -29.01
CA TYR A 4 34.81 -36.68 -28.77
C TYR A 4 34.68 -36.50 -27.26
N ILE A 5 35.12 -35.34 -26.77
CA ILE A 5 34.86 -34.96 -25.37
C ILE A 5 33.45 -34.38 -25.32
N LEU A 6 32.59 -35.11 -24.62
CA LEU A 6 31.32 -34.66 -24.05
C LEU A 6 31.48 -33.25 -23.46
N GLY A 7 30.68 -32.31 -23.96
CA GLY A 7 30.55 -30.96 -23.42
C GLY A 7 29.11 -30.49 -23.50
N ILE A 8 28.18 -31.29 -22.97
CA ILE A 8 26.78 -30.87 -22.73
C ILE A 8 26.55 -31.00 -21.24
N GLY A 9 26.45 -29.87 -20.56
CA GLY A 9 26.09 -29.85 -19.15
C GLY A 9 26.53 -28.61 -18.41
N LEU A 10 25.95 -27.44 -18.72
CA LEU A 10 25.78 -26.36 -17.72
C LEU A 10 24.71 -25.30 -18.06
N PHE A 11 23.87 -25.45 -19.10
CA PHE A 11 22.97 -24.37 -19.53
C PHE A 11 21.61 -24.28 -18.81
N CYS A 12 21.31 -25.12 -17.81
CA CYS A 12 19.95 -25.22 -17.24
C CYS A 12 19.69 -24.45 -15.93
N LEU A 13 20.63 -23.65 -15.41
CA LEU A 13 20.44 -22.98 -14.10
C LEU A 13 19.86 -21.56 -14.18
N VAL A 14 19.79 -20.95 -15.37
CA VAL A 14 19.40 -19.53 -15.49
C VAL A 14 17.89 -19.33 -15.61
N SER A 15 17.17 -20.28 -16.24
CA SER A 15 15.72 -20.16 -16.47
C SER A 15 14.90 -20.27 -15.19
N ALA A 16 15.23 -21.19 -14.28
CA ALA A 16 14.49 -21.38 -13.04
C ALA A 16 14.53 -20.16 -12.09
N CYS A 17 15.58 -19.34 -12.18
CA CYS A 17 15.72 -18.13 -11.37
C CYS A 17 14.84 -16.97 -11.89
N GLN A 18 14.56 -16.94 -13.20
CA GLN A 18 13.70 -15.94 -13.81
C GLN A 18 12.23 -16.20 -13.44
N ASP A 19 11.77 -17.44 -13.60
CA ASP A 19 10.39 -17.86 -13.27
C ASP A 19 10.03 -17.57 -11.80
N ALA A 20 10.97 -17.81 -10.88
CA ALA A 20 10.77 -17.54 -9.46
C ALA A 20 10.57 -16.05 -9.15
N LYS A 21 11.29 -15.17 -9.86
CA LYS A 21 11.18 -13.72 -9.67
C LYS A 21 9.92 -13.14 -10.31
N GLU A 22 9.49 -13.68 -11.45
CA GLU A 22 8.23 -13.27 -12.08
C GLU A 22 7.03 -13.64 -11.19
N LYS A 23 7.02 -14.85 -10.62
CA LYS A 23 6.01 -15.23 -9.63
C LYS A 23 6.03 -14.34 -8.37
N ALA A 24 7.22 -13.94 -7.92
CA ALA A 24 7.35 -13.03 -6.80
C ALA A 24 6.77 -11.64 -7.13
N PHE A 25 6.95 -11.18 -8.37
CA PHE A 25 6.37 -9.93 -8.84
C PHE A 25 4.84 -9.97 -8.81
N ASP A 26 4.23 -11.01 -9.38
CA ASP A 26 2.78 -11.16 -9.39
C ASP A 26 2.20 -11.18 -7.97
N THR A 27 2.86 -11.92 -7.06
CA THR A 27 2.46 -12.01 -5.65
C THR A 27 2.49 -10.65 -4.96
N LEU A 28 3.57 -9.88 -5.11
CA LEU A 28 3.70 -8.57 -4.47
C LEU A 28 2.74 -7.56 -5.10
N ASN A 29 2.55 -7.60 -6.42
CA ASN A 29 1.62 -6.71 -7.11
C ASN A 29 0.18 -6.99 -6.65
N GLN A 30 -0.20 -8.24 -6.48
CA GLN A 30 -1.48 -8.62 -5.90
C GLN A 30 -1.62 -8.09 -4.46
N GLU A 31 -0.61 -8.26 -3.60
CA GLU A 31 -0.66 -7.76 -2.21
C GLU A 31 -0.85 -6.22 -2.17
N VAL A 32 -0.19 -5.48 -3.07
CA VAL A 32 -0.41 -4.02 -3.20
C VAL A 32 -1.88 -3.71 -3.52
N MET A 33 -2.46 -4.39 -4.50
CA MET A 33 -3.84 -4.13 -4.91
C MET A 33 -4.86 -4.56 -3.85
N GLU A 34 -4.64 -5.67 -3.16
CA GLU A 34 -5.48 -6.11 -2.04
C GLU A 34 -5.48 -5.10 -0.88
N LEU A 35 -4.32 -4.53 -0.55
CA LEU A 35 -4.21 -3.49 0.45
C LEU A 35 -4.90 -2.19 0.00
N HIS A 36 -4.73 -1.78 -1.26
CA HIS A 36 -5.47 -0.66 -1.83
C HIS A 36 -6.98 -0.86 -1.69
N ASP A 37 -7.51 -2.00 -2.13
CA ASP A 37 -8.94 -2.29 -2.12
C ASP A 37 -9.50 -2.40 -0.69
N LYS A 38 -8.66 -2.84 0.27
CA LYS A 38 -9.01 -2.86 1.70
C LYS A 38 -9.14 -1.45 2.28
N ILE A 39 -8.24 -0.54 1.93
CA ILE A 39 -8.14 0.80 2.53
C ILE A 39 -9.12 1.77 1.88
N MET A 40 -9.29 1.71 0.56
CA MET A 40 -10.14 2.62 -0.22
C MET A 40 -11.54 2.85 0.38
N PRO A 41 -12.34 1.82 0.73
CA PRO A 41 -13.68 2.04 1.30
C PRO A 41 -13.66 2.70 2.69
N LYS A 42 -12.51 2.77 3.37
CA LYS A 42 -12.38 3.48 4.65
C LYS A 42 -12.35 5.01 4.47
N SER A 43 -12.00 5.52 3.28
CA SER A 43 -12.06 6.96 2.96
C SER A 43 -13.46 7.54 3.17
N GLU A 44 -14.50 6.84 2.70
CA GLU A 44 -15.89 7.25 2.93
C GLU A 44 -16.23 7.31 4.43
N GLN A 45 -15.74 6.34 5.21
CA GLN A 45 -15.93 6.34 6.67
C GLN A 45 -15.22 7.50 7.36
N LEU A 46 -14.00 7.85 6.92
CA LEU A 46 -13.25 9.00 7.44
C LEU A 46 -14.05 10.30 7.20
N SER A 47 -14.54 10.50 5.98
CA SER A 47 -15.36 11.67 5.61
C SER A 47 -16.64 11.76 6.46
N ASN A 48 -17.37 10.65 6.59
CA ASN A 48 -18.57 10.59 7.44
C ASN A 48 -18.28 10.94 8.90
N TYR A 49 -17.19 10.40 9.47
CA TYR A 49 -16.81 10.68 10.86
C TYR A 49 -16.44 12.15 11.05
N LYS A 50 -15.75 12.74 10.07
CA LYS A 50 -15.41 14.17 10.09
C LYS A 50 -16.66 15.04 10.13
N SER A 51 -17.64 14.78 9.26
CA SER A 51 -18.91 15.53 9.24
C SER A 51 -19.69 15.43 10.55
N LYS A 52 -19.67 14.25 11.20
CA LYS A 52 -20.28 14.08 12.53
C LYS A 52 -19.55 14.89 13.60
N LEU A 53 -18.23 14.91 13.57
CA LEU A 53 -17.41 15.70 14.49
C LEU A 53 -17.57 17.21 14.29
N ASP A 54 -17.81 17.70 13.06
CA ASP A 54 -18.05 19.12 12.78
C ASP A 54 -19.23 19.67 13.60
N SER A 55 -20.28 18.86 13.78
CA SER A 55 -21.46 19.22 14.57
C SER A 55 -21.14 19.39 16.07
N LEU A 56 -20.04 18.81 16.54
CA LEU A 56 -19.60 18.84 17.94
C LEU A 56 -18.49 19.87 18.19
N ALA A 57 -17.94 20.48 17.14
CA ALA A 57 -16.73 21.31 17.20
C ALA A 57 -16.88 22.64 17.98
N LYS A 58 -18.08 22.97 18.46
CA LYS A 58 -18.37 24.16 19.30
C LYS A 58 -18.58 23.82 20.79
N GLY A 59 -18.48 22.56 21.16
CA GLY A 59 -18.66 22.09 22.54
C GLY A 59 -17.42 22.23 23.44
N PRO A 60 -17.52 21.80 24.71
CA PRO A 60 -16.41 21.83 25.68
C PRO A 60 -15.17 21.06 25.20
N ASP A 61 -15.34 20.03 24.36
CA ASP A 61 -14.25 19.21 23.80
C ASP A 61 -13.72 19.70 22.44
N SER A 62 -14.08 20.93 22.03
CA SER A 62 -13.78 21.48 20.70
C SER A 62 -12.30 21.36 20.28
N VAL A 63 -11.35 21.52 21.20
CA VAL A 63 -9.92 21.36 20.91
C VAL A 63 -9.57 19.93 20.54
N HIS A 64 -10.10 18.94 21.27
CA HIS A 64 -9.84 17.53 20.98
C HIS A 64 -10.53 17.10 19.68
N ILE A 65 -11.76 17.56 19.47
CA ILE A 65 -12.53 17.31 18.24
C ILE A 65 -11.76 17.84 17.01
N LYS A 66 -11.23 19.06 17.07
CA LYS A 66 -10.40 19.62 15.98
C LYS A 66 -9.16 18.76 15.69
N LYS A 67 -8.51 18.21 16.71
CA LYS A 67 -7.37 17.30 16.52
C LYS A 67 -7.78 16.02 15.80
N LEU A 68 -8.94 15.45 16.14
CA LEU A 68 -9.47 14.27 15.46
C LEU A 68 -9.82 14.59 14.00
N GLN A 69 -10.41 15.75 13.71
CA GLN A 69 -10.70 16.17 12.34
C GLN A 69 -9.44 16.29 11.47
N ILE A 70 -8.38 16.90 12.01
CA ILE A 70 -7.08 16.97 11.33
C ILE A 70 -6.51 15.57 11.08
N ALA A 71 -6.66 14.65 12.05
CA ALA A 71 -6.20 13.28 11.89
C ALA A 71 -6.99 12.51 10.83
N LEU A 72 -8.31 12.71 10.76
CA LEU A 72 -9.19 12.14 9.72
C LEU A 72 -8.78 12.64 8.34
N ASP A 73 -8.55 13.95 8.18
CA ASP A 73 -8.08 14.54 6.92
C ASP A 73 -6.73 13.98 6.51
N LYS A 74 -5.80 13.86 7.45
CA LYS A 74 -4.48 13.30 7.18
C LYS A 74 -4.57 11.84 6.72
N ALA A 75 -5.40 11.03 7.36
CA ALA A 75 -5.60 9.63 6.99
C ALA A 75 -6.18 9.51 5.56
N ASP A 76 -7.17 10.34 5.25
CA ASP A 76 -7.82 10.37 3.93
C ASP A 76 -6.84 10.80 2.83
N GLN A 77 -6.13 11.90 3.06
CA GLN A 77 -5.10 12.41 2.15
C GLN A 77 -3.97 11.40 1.93
N SER A 78 -3.56 10.65 2.95
CA SER A 78 -2.44 9.71 2.81
C SER A 78 -2.74 8.62 1.76
N MET A 79 -3.98 8.14 1.67
CA MET A 79 -4.36 7.17 0.64
C MET A 79 -4.44 7.82 -0.75
N MET A 80 -4.98 9.03 -0.84
CA MET A 80 -5.07 9.78 -2.10
C MET A 80 -3.69 10.14 -2.66
N ASP A 81 -2.79 10.60 -1.79
CA ASP A 81 -1.40 10.90 -2.14
C ASP A 81 -0.68 9.64 -2.59
N TRP A 82 -0.92 8.50 -1.92
CA TRP A 82 -0.37 7.22 -2.36
C TRP A 82 -0.85 6.86 -3.76
N MET A 83 -2.16 6.94 -4.02
CA MET A 83 -2.73 6.64 -5.34
C MET A 83 -2.20 7.56 -6.44
N HIS A 84 -1.97 8.84 -6.12
CA HIS A 84 -1.41 9.80 -7.06
C HIS A 84 0.06 9.49 -7.43
N ASN A 85 0.84 9.01 -6.46
CA ASN A 85 2.26 8.71 -6.63
C ASN A 85 2.54 7.27 -7.11
N PHE A 86 1.59 6.35 -6.92
CA PHE A 86 1.71 4.98 -7.40
C PHE A 86 1.62 4.95 -8.93
N SER A 87 2.65 4.43 -9.60
CA SER A 87 2.76 4.49 -11.05
C SER A 87 3.08 3.12 -11.65
N LEU A 88 2.09 2.55 -12.33
CA LEU A 88 2.25 1.33 -13.14
C LEU A 88 3.19 1.57 -14.34
N ASP A 89 3.13 2.75 -14.95
CA ASP A 89 4.02 3.12 -16.06
C ASP A 89 5.50 3.15 -15.65
N SER A 90 5.77 3.51 -14.38
CA SER A 90 7.13 3.50 -13.83
C SER A 90 7.58 2.07 -13.56
N LEU A 91 6.68 1.22 -13.05
CA LEU A 91 6.92 -0.21 -12.85
C LEU A 91 7.36 -0.88 -14.15
N ASP A 92 6.64 -0.67 -15.27
CA ASP A 92 6.93 -1.34 -16.55
C ASP A 92 8.31 -1.04 -17.14
N LYS A 93 8.90 0.11 -16.78
CA LYS A 93 10.24 0.53 -17.24
C LYS A 93 11.38 -0.01 -16.38
N MET A 94 11.09 -0.61 -15.23
CA MET A 94 12.09 -1.15 -14.30
C MET A 94 12.46 -2.59 -14.64
N ASP A 95 13.71 -2.98 -14.38
CA ASP A 95 14.08 -4.39 -14.35
C ASP A 95 13.42 -5.09 -13.16
N LEU A 96 13.33 -6.43 -13.23
CA LEU A 96 12.58 -7.24 -12.29
C LEU A 96 13.06 -7.08 -10.83
N LYS A 97 14.35 -6.84 -10.58
CA LYS A 97 14.84 -6.62 -9.21
C LYS A 97 14.29 -5.31 -8.63
N ASN A 98 14.33 -4.25 -9.44
CA ASN A 98 13.81 -2.94 -9.04
C ASN A 98 12.28 -2.94 -8.89
N LYS A 99 11.56 -3.68 -9.75
CA LYS A 99 10.11 -3.91 -9.58
C LYS A 99 9.77 -4.51 -8.21
N LEU A 100 10.46 -5.58 -7.81
CA LEU A 100 10.23 -6.25 -6.53
C LEU A 100 10.52 -5.32 -5.33
N ALA A 101 11.60 -4.54 -5.39
CA ALA A 101 11.96 -3.58 -4.36
C ALA A 101 10.89 -2.49 -4.22
N TYR A 102 10.48 -1.88 -5.34
CA TYR A 102 9.45 -0.85 -5.37
C TYR A 102 8.12 -1.37 -4.78
N LEU A 103 7.63 -2.54 -5.21
CA LEU A 103 6.39 -3.11 -4.67
C LEU A 103 6.47 -3.38 -3.16
N SER A 104 7.62 -3.85 -2.67
CA SER A 104 7.84 -4.07 -1.23
C SER A 104 7.77 -2.77 -0.42
N GLU A 105 8.28 -1.67 -0.97
CA GLU A 105 8.14 -0.33 -0.39
C GLU A 105 6.68 0.14 -0.40
N GLN A 106 5.95 -0.08 -1.49
CA GLN A 106 4.53 0.28 -1.59
C GLN A 106 3.67 -0.50 -0.59
N ILE A 107 3.93 -1.80 -0.39
CA ILE A 107 3.26 -2.61 0.64
C ILE A 107 3.50 -2.03 2.03
N THR A 108 4.73 -1.61 2.32
CA THR A 108 5.08 -0.99 3.61
C THR A 108 4.35 0.34 3.80
N ALA A 109 4.29 1.17 2.76
CA ALA A 109 3.54 2.42 2.77
C ALA A 109 2.05 2.19 3.04
N LEU A 110 1.42 1.26 2.31
CA LEU A 110 0.01 0.92 2.49
C LEU A 110 -0.30 0.35 3.88
N LYS A 111 0.58 -0.49 4.45
CA LYS A 111 0.42 -0.99 5.83
C LYS A 111 0.42 0.16 6.86
N ASN A 112 1.28 1.16 6.66
CA ASN A 112 1.30 2.35 7.51
C ASN A 112 0.03 3.20 7.36
N ILE A 113 -0.46 3.35 6.12
CA ILE A 113 -1.72 4.06 5.83
C ILE A 113 -2.91 3.33 6.46
N ASP A 114 -2.96 2.00 6.38
CA ASP A 114 -4.00 1.17 6.99
C ASP A 114 -4.03 1.35 8.52
N GLN A 115 -2.86 1.28 9.17
CA GLN A 115 -2.73 1.49 10.62
C GLN A 115 -3.13 2.92 11.03
N LEU A 116 -2.71 3.94 10.28
CA LEU A 116 -3.11 5.33 10.52
C LEU A 116 -4.64 5.48 10.41
N THR A 117 -5.22 4.90 9.36
CA THR A 117 -6.66 4.95 9.10
C THR A 117 -7.45 4.28 10.23
N ASP A 118 -7.08 3.07 10.61
CA ASP A 118 -7.78 2.30 11.65
C ASP A 118 -7.68 2.96 13.02
N SER A 119 -6.49 3.45 13.39
CA SER A 119 -6.30 4.14 14.66
C SER A 119 -7.11 5.44 14.74
N THR A 120 -7.17 6.19 13.64
CA THR A 120 -7.93 7.44 13.53
C THR A 120 -9.43 7.20 13.60
N LEU A 121 -9.94 6.21 12.86
CA LEU A 121 -11.34 5.79 12.92
C LEU A 121 -11.70 5.32 14.33
N HIS A 122 -10.86 4.50 14.97
CA HIS A 122 -11.08 4.03 16.34
C HIS A 122 -11.16 5.18 17.35
N ALA A 123 -10.23 6.14 17.26
CA ALA A 123 -10.21 7.30 18.15
C ALA A 123 -11.47 8.17 17.96
N SER A 124 -11.84 8.44 16.71
CA SER A 124 -12.99 9.29 16.36
C SER A 124 -14.33 8.66 16.72
N LYS A 125 -14.44 7.32 16.59
CA LYS A 125 -15.67 6.57 16.93
C LYS A 125 -16.14 6.78 18.37
N LYS A 126 -15.24 7.13 19.30
CA LYS A 126 -15.59 7.40 20.71
C LYS A 126 -16.47 8.64 20.90
N TYR A 127 -16.46 9.57 19.94
CA TYR A 127 -17.13 10.87 20.03
C TYR A 127 -18.44 10.97 19.24
N ILE A 128 -18.70 10.01 18.34
CA ILE A 128 -19.82 10.06 17.39
C ILE A 128 -20.86 8.94 17.62
N LYS A 129 -20.87 8.37 18.83
CA LYS A 129 -21.84 7.36 19.26
C LYS A 129 -23.19 7.98 19.55
#